data_AF-A0A1Y4H4H4-F1
#
_entry.id   AF-A0A1Y4H4H4-F1
#
_cell.length_a   1.000
_cell.length_b   1.000
_cell.length_c   1.000
_cell.angle_alpha   90.00
_cell.angle_beta   90.00
_cell.angle_gamma   90.00
#
_symmetry.space_group_name_H-M   'P 1'
#
loop_
_entity.id
_entity.type
_entity.pdbx_description
1 polymer ?
#
loop_
_entity_poly.entity_id
_entity_poly.type
_entity_poly.pdbx_seq_one_letter_code
_entity_poly.pdbx_strand_id
1 'polypeptide(L)'
;MESNFLFLNKYWPSLCEICMSAERHLYDSPATSVIELGRFAEAVTGEILSSERLVLDEDNQFNRIVLLERKGVLPSTIVEALHQIRMARNAVSHGRGNVTAGAACGLLRSAYILAVWFMKYYDRTFSADRFSLPKPGETISDEPYTKVSAPPRLEPPVHTASFRPEISPPAQKPARQTDGRVPVLAILLLISILFNLYQYFLLCSR
;
A
#
# COMPACT_ATOMS: atom_id res chain seq x y z
N MET A 1 -0.80 -17.73 -11.88
CA MET A 1 -0.11 -17.85 -10.57
C MET A 1 -1.09 -18.15 -9.44
N GLU A 2 -0.56 -18.60 -8.30
CA GLU A 2 -1.27 -18.57 -7.01
C GLU A 2 -1.36 -17.12 -6.48
N SER A 3 -2.41 -16.79 -5.73
CA SER A 3 -2.61 -15.45 -5.16
C SER A 3 -1.55 -15.11 -4.11
N ASN A 4 -1.09 -13.87 -4.07
CA ASN A 4 -0.20 -13.43 -2.98
C ASN A 4 -0.89 -13.50 -1.61
N PHE A 5 -2.23 -13.48 -1.56
CA PHE A 5 -3.01 -13.34 -0.32
C PHE A 5 -3.60 -14.64 0.16
N LEU A 6 -3.28 -15.77 -0.49
CA LEU A 6 -3.86 -17.07 -0.19
C LEU A 6 -3.68 -17.47 1.29
N PHE A 7 -2.60 -17.05 1.92
CA PHE A 7 -2.35 -17.33 3.35
C PHE A 7 -3.47 -16.83 4.27
N LEU A 8 -4.23 -15.81 3.86
CA LEU A 8 -5.39 -15.31 4.63
C LEU A 8 -6.52 -16.32 4.67
N ASN A 9 -6.62 -17.22 3.67
CA ASN A 9 -7.74 -18.14 3.51
C ASN A 9 -7.95 -19.06 4.72
N LYS A 10 -6.88 -19.35 5.47
CA LYS A 10 -6.93 -20.20 6.66
C LYS A 10 -7.81 -19.64 7.79
N TYR A 11 -7.80 -18.32 7.99
CA TYR A 11 -8.44 -17.65 9.13
C TYR A 11 -9.47 -16.60 8.69
N TRP A 12 -9.24 -15.93 7.55
CA TRP A 12 -10.08 -14.89 6.97
C TRP A 12 -10.30 -15.11 5.46
N PRO A 13 -11.08 -16.14 5.06
CA PRO A 13 -11.37 -16.44 3.66
C PRO A 13 -12.02 -15.27 2.92
N SER A 14 -12.86 -14.47 3.58
CA SER A 14 -13.45 -13.26 2.99
C SER A 14 -12.41 -12.21 2.61
N LEU A 15 -11.37 -12.01 3.44
CA LEU A 15 -10.28 -11.09 3.13
C LEU A 15 -9.44 -11.61 1.95
N CYS A 16 -9.19 -12.92 1.91
CA CYS A 16 -8.52 -13.56 0.78
C CYS A 16 -9.28 -13.33 -0.53
N GLU A 17 -10.59 -13.55 -0.53
CA GLU A 17 -11.45 -13.39 -1.71
C GLU A 17 -11.42 -11.96 -2.28
N ILE A 18 -11.47 -10.95 -1.40
CA ILE A 18 -11.37 -9.53 -1.79
C ILE A 18 -10.02 -9.26 -2.46
N CYS A 19 -8.92 -9.72 -1.87
CA CYS A 19 -7.59 -9.50 -2.42
C CYS A 19 -7.35 -10.25 -3.74
N MET A 20 -7.84 -11.49 -3.87
CA MET A 20 -7.80 -12.23 -5.13
C MET A 20 -8.57 -11.47 -6.22
N SER A 21 -9.73 -10.92 -5.89
CA SER A 21 -10.48 -10.05 -6.81
C SER A 21 -9.66 -8.82 -7.22
N ALA A 22 -8.96 -8.18 -6.28
CA ALA A 22 -8.09 -7.06 -6.59
C ALA A 22 -6.93 -7.43 -7.54
N GLU A 23 -6.33 -8.61 -7.37
CA GLU A 23 -5.27 -9.12 -8.24
C GLU A 23 -5.77 -9.42 -9.65
N ARG A 24 -6.95 -10.05 -9.79
CA ARG A 24 -7.55 -10.37 -11.10
C ARG A 24 -7.81 -9.11 -11.92
N HIS A 25 -8.28 -8.04 -11.29
CA HIS A 25 -8.62 -6.80 -11.99
C HIS A 25 -7.44 -5.84 -12.15
N LEU A 26 -6.23 -6.20 -11.71
CA LEU A 26 -5.10 -5.27 -11.60
C LEU A 26 -4.77 -4.53 -12.92
N TYR A 27 -4.81 -5.24 -14.05
CA TYR A 27 -4.51 -4.68 -15.37
C TYR A 27 -5.76 -4.39 -16.22
N ASP A 28 -6.81 -5.21 -16.07
CA ASP A 28 -8.03 -5.09 -16.88
C ASP A 28 -8.90 -3.91 -16.42
N SER A 29 -8.99 -3.71 -15.10
CA SER A 29 -9.69 -2.57 -14.50
C SER A 29 -8.96 -2.10 -13.23
N PRO A 30 -7.92 -1.26 -13.38
CA PRO A 30 -7.17 -0.72 -12.24
C PRO A 30 -8.07 -0.01 -11.22
N ALA A 31 -9.16 0.63 -11.67
CA ALA A 31 -10.14 1.25 -10.79
C ALA A 31 -10.88 0.22 -9.91
N THR A 32 -11.32 -0.89 -10.50
CA THR A 32 -11.94 -2.00 -9.74
C THR A 32 -10.95 -2.58 -8.74
N SER A 33 -9.70 -2.80 -9.15
CA SER A 33 -8.63 -3.28 -8.26
C SER A 33 -8.48 -2.37 -7.04
N VAL A 34 -8.38 -1.04 -7.23
CA VAL A 34 -8.26 -0.06 -6.13
C VAL A 34 -9.48 -0.05 -5.21
N ILE A 35 -10.70 -0.21 -5.76
CA ILE A 35 -11.92 -0.31 -4.94
C ILE A 35 -11.86 -1.53 -4.03
N GLU A 36 -11.49 -2.71 -4.56
CA GLU A 36 -11.35 -3.94 -3.79
C GLU A 36 -10.25 -3.82 -2.71
N LEU A 37 -9.11 -3.22 -3.02
CA LEU A 37 -8.08 -2.93 -2.01
C LEU A 37 -8.59 -2.04 -0.89
N GLY A 38 -9.43 -1.05 -1.20
CA GLY A 38 -10.09 -0.22 -0.20
C GLY A 38 -11.04 -1.01 0.71
N ARG A 39 -11.84 -1.93 0.13
CA ARG A 39 -12.71 -2.84 0.89
C ARG A 39 -11.90 -3.76 1.80
N PHE A 40 -10.78 -4.27 1.31
CA PHE A 40 -9.85 -5.07 2.11
C PHE A 40 -9.32 -4.27 3.31
N ALA A 41 -8.81 -3.06 3.09
CA ALA A 41 -8.32 -2.20 4.17
C ALA A 41 -9.42 -1.85 5.19
N GLU A 42 -10.65 -1.60 4.73
CA GLU A 42 -11.79 -1.34 5.60
C GLU A 42 -12.15 -2.56 6.46
N ALA A 43 -12.20 -3.74 5.84
CA ALA A 43 -12.47 -5.00 6.53
C ALA A 43 -11.39 -5.32 7.57
N VAL A 44 -10.10 -5.18 7.24
CA VAL A 44 -8.99 -5.38 8.19
C VAL A 44 -9.13 -4.46 9.41
N THR A 45 -9.38 -3.16 9.21
CA THR A 45 -9.56 -2.24 10.35
C THR A 45 -10.79 -2.56 11.19
N GLY A 46 -11.87 -3.07 10.58
CA GLY A 46 -13.07 -3.51 11.30
C GLY A 46 -12.82 -4.78 12.13
N GLU A 47 -12.06 -5.73 11.60
CA GLU A 47 -11.66 -6.95 12.32
C GLU A 47 -10.83 -6.61 13.55
N ILE A 48 -9.84 -5.71 13.42
CA ILE A 48 -8.99 -5.28 14.54
C ILE A 48 -9.83 -4.57 15.61
N LEU A 49 -10.69 -3.63 15.23
CA LEU A 49 -11.56 -2.96 16.20
C LEU A 49 -12.45 -3.93 16.96
N SER A 50 -13.03 -4.89 16.24
CA SER A 50 -13.88 -5.93 16.82
C SER A 50 -13.09 -6.80 17.79
N SER A 51 -11.87 -7.20 17.43
CA SER A 51 -11.02 -8.03 18.28
C SER A 51 -10.55 -7.27 19.53
N GLU A 52 -10.23 -5.99 19.40
CA GLU A 52 -9.84 -5.11 20.51
C GLU A 52 -11.03 -4.60 21.35
N ARG A 53 -12.27 -4.95 20.97
CA ARG A 53 -13.51 -4.49 21.60
C ARG A 53 -13.59 -2.97 21.71
N LEU A 54 -13.07 -2.28 20.69
CA LEU A 54 -13.08 -0.83 20.60
C LEU A 54 -14.34 -0.36 19.87
N VAL A 55 -14.92 0.74 20.34
CA VAL A 55 -16.12 1.35 19.78
C VAL A 55 -15.82 2.80 19.39
N LEU A 56 -16.43 3.25 18.30
CA LEU A 56 -16.35 4.61 17.79
C LEU A 56 -17.75 5.20 17.71
N ASP A 57 -17.90 6.48 18.05
CA ASP A 57 -19.17 7.21 17.86
C ASP A 57 -19.46 7.42 16.37
N GLU A 58 -18.43 7.77 15.60
CA GLU A 58 -18.48 7.89 14.14
C GLU A 58 -17.63 6.81 13.48
N ASP A 59 -18.29 5.74 13.04
CA ASP A 59 -17.62 4.59 12.46
C ASP A 59 -17.33 4.77 10.96
N ASN A 60 -16.20 5.39 10.65
CA ASN A 60 -15.65 5.46 9.30
C ASN A 60 -14.17 5.05 9.27
N GLN A 61 -13.70 4.57 8.12
CA GLN A 61 -12.34 4.02 7.97
C GLN A 61 -11.23 4.98 8.46
N PHE A 62 -11.38 6.30 8.28
CA PHE A 62 -10.39 7.26 8.77
C PHE A 62 -10.34 7.27 10.30
N ASN A 63 -11.50 7.35 10.96
CA ASN A 63 -11.60 7.33 12.42
C ASN A 63 -11.08 6.01 13.02
N ARG A 64 -11.33 4.88 12.34
CA ARG A 64 -10.75 3.56 12.73
C ARG A 64 -9.22 3.61 12.76
N ILE A 65 -8.60 4.11 11.68
CA ILE A 65 -7.14 4.19 11.56
C ILE A 65 -6.57 5.10 12.67
N VAL A 66 -7.15 6.30 12.85
CA VAL A 66 -6.70 7.27 13.86
C VAL A 66 -6.80 6.70 15.27
N LEU A 67 -7.89 6.02 15.61
CA LEU A 67 -8.05 5.41 16.93
C LEU A 67 -7.00 4.31 17.17
N LEU A 68 -6.83 3.41 16.21
CA LEU A 68 -5.90 2.29 16.33
C LEU A 68 -4.44 2.75 16.37
N GLU A 69 -4.08 3.81 15.64
CA GLU A 69 -2.77 4.47 15.73
C GLU A 69 -2.56 5.07 17.13
N ARG A 70 -3.53 5.85 17.63
CA ARG A 70 -3.45 6.48 18.97
C ARG A 70 -3.33 5.46 20.10
N LYS A 71 -3.95 4.28 19.94
CA LYS A 71 -3.85 3.16 20.88
C LYS A 71 -2.55 2.37 20.76
N GLY A 72 -1.69 2.69 19.78
CA GLY A 72 -0.42 2.00 19.56
C GLY A 72 -0.57 0.61 18.92
N VAL A 73 -1.75 0.30 18.37
CA VAL A 73 -2.02 -0.99 17.70
C VAL A 73 -1.34 -1.02 16.34
N LEU A 74 -1.50 0.06 15.57
CA LEU A 74 -0.95 0.16 14.22
C LEU A 74 0.42 0.84 14.27
N PRO A 75 1.50 0.20 13.76
CA PRO A 75 2.75 0.89 13.52
C PRO A 75 2.61 1.86 12.35
N SER A 76 3.44 2.90 12.32
CA SER A 76 3.41 3.99 11.32
C SER A 76 3.38 3.50 9.86
N THR A 77 4.18 2.49 9.50
CA THR A 77 4.19 1.91 8.15
C THR A 77 2.82 1.37 7.72
N ILE A 78 2.04 0.85 8.67
CA ILE A 78 0.72 0.29 8.40
C ILE A 78 -0.33 1.39 8.32
N VAL A 79 -0.21 2.43 9.16
CA VAL A 79 -1.01 3.64 9.05
C VAL A 79 -0.84 4.29 7.68
N GLU A 80 0.40 4.43 7.21
CA GLU A 80 0.73 4.95 5.88
C GLU A 80 0.09 4.11 4.76
N ALA A 81 0.23 2.78 4.81
CA ALA A 81 -0.37 1.88 3.83
C ALA A 81 -1.90 2.01 3.80
N LEU A 82 -2.55 2.04 4.96
CA LEU A 82 -4.00 2.21 5.10
C LEU A 82 -4.47 3.56 4.54
N HIS A 83 -3.75 4.65 4.83
CA HIS A 83 -4.07 5.97 4.28
C HIS A 83 -3.88 6.06 2.78
N GLN A 84 -2.81 5.49 2.22
CA GLN A 84 -2.60 5.43 0.76
C GLN A 84 -3.77 4.72 0.07
N ILE A 85 -4.16 3.55 0.56
CA ILE A 85 -5.28 2.77 0.01
C ILE A 85 -6.59 3.55 0.13
N ARG A 86 -6.91 4.09 1.31
CA ARG A 86 -8.13 4.87 1.56
C ARG A 86 -8.23 6.07 0.62
N MET A 87 -7.17 6.87 0.51
CA MET A 87 -7.18 8.08 -0.31
C MET A 87 -7.35 7.76 -1.79
N ALA A 88 -6.65 6.73 -2.29
CA ALA A 88 -6.81 6.28 -3.67
C ALA A 88 -8.23 5.78 -3.96
N ARG A 89 -8.79 4.93 -3.09
CA ARG A 89 -10.17 4.46 -3.24
C ARG A 89 -11.18 5.60 -3.22
N ASN A 90 -11.02 6.57 -2.32
CA ASN A 90 -11.91 7.73 -2.26
C ASN A 90 -11.81 8.60 -3.53
N ALA A 91 -10.63 8.74 -4.12
CA ALA A 91 -10.48 9.44 -5.39
C ALA A 91 -11.28 8.73 -6.50
N VAL A 92 -11.16 7.39 -6.60
CA VAL A 92 -11.93 6.59 -7.56
C VAL A 92 -13.43 6.71 -7.33
N SER A 93 -13.90 6.53 -6.09
CA SER A 93 -15.32 6.57 -5.75
C SER A 93 -15.98 7.93 -6.03
N HIS A 94 -15.22 9.02 -5.97
CA HIS A 94 -15.71 10.36 -6.32
C HIS A 94 -15.50 10.72 -7.79
N GLY A 95 -15.12 9.77 -8.66
CA GLY A 95 -14.88 10.00 -10.08
C GLY A 95 -13.66 10.89 -10.35
N ARG A 96 -12.74 11.02 -9.38
CA ARG A 96 -11.56 11.89 -9.47
C ARG A 96 -10.38 11.09 -10.02
N GLY A 97 -10.13 11.25 -11.31
CA GLY A 97 -8.92 10.81 -11.99
C GLY A 97 -8.97 9.39 -12.56
N ASN A 98 -8.09 9.15 -13.54
CA ASN A 98 -7.86 7.82 -14.11
C ASN A 98 -6.81 7.09 -13.28
N VAL A 99 -7.14 5.89 -12.79
CA VAL A 99 -6.18 5.01 -12.11
C VAL A 99 -5.33 4.32 -13.16
N THR A 100 -4.03 4.52 -13.10
CA THR A 100 -3.08 3.77 -13.94
C THR A 100 -2.82 2.39 -13.34
N ALA A 101 -2.52 1.41 -14.19
CA ALA A 101 -2.09 0.08 -13.71
C ALA A 101 -0.87 0.18 -12.78
N GLY A 102 0.06 1.09 -13.05
CA GLY A 102 1.22 1.34 -12.18
C GLY A 102 0.84 1.80 -10.77
N ALA A 103 -0.16 2.69 -10.65
CA ALA A 103 -0.68 3.13 -9.36
C ALA A 103 -1.37 1.97 -8.61
N ALA A 104 -2.18 1.19 -9.32
CA ALA A 104 -2.83 0.00 -8.74
C ALA A 104 -1.81 -1.05 -8.26
N CYS A 105 -0.74 -1.31 -9.02
CA CYS A 105 0.37 -2.19 -8.61
C CYS A 105 1.05 -1.71 -7.32
N GLY A 106 1.23 -0.39 -7.17
CA GLY A 106 1.77 0.20 -5.94
C GLY A 106 0.85 -0.04 -4.74
N LEU A 107 -0.45 0.17 -4.91
CA LEU A 107 -1.44 -0.04 -3.85
C LEU A 107 -1.60 -1.51 -3.49
N LEU A 108 -1.53 -2.43 -4.46
CA LEU A 108 -1.55 -3.87 -4.22
C LEU A 108 -0.37 -4.28 -3.33
N ARG A 109 0.82 -3.69 -3.55
CA ARG A 109 1.97 -3.90 -2.67
C ARG A 109 1.75 -3.37 -1.26
N SER A 110 1.14 -2.19 -1.12
CA SER A 110 0.77 -1.64 0.20
C SER A 110 -0.24 -2.54 0.93
N ALA A 111 -1.22 -3.10 0.21
CA ALA A 111 -2.18 -4.05 0.75
C ALA A 111 -1.51 -5.36 1.16
N TYR A 112 -0.51 -5.83 0.41
CA TYR A 112 0.27 -7.00 0.81
C TYR A 112 1.04 -6.77 2.11
N ILE A 113 1.68 -5.60 2.27
CA ILE A 113 2.35 -5.23 3.52
C ILE A 113 1.36 -5.22 4.70
N LEU A 114 0.16 -4.66 4.48
CA LEU A 114 -0.93 -4.69 5.46
C LEU A 114 -1.34 -6.12 5.81
N ALA A 115 -1.56 -6.99 4.82
CA ALA A 115 -1.97 -8.38 5.02
C ALA A 115 -0.94 -9.20 5.81
N VAL A 116 0.34 -9.06 5.46
CA VAL A 116 1.43 -9.76 6.16
C VAL A 116 1.54 -9.29 7.60
N TRP A 117 1.47 -7.98 7.84
CA TRP A 117 1.46 -7.44 9.19
C TRP A 117 0.26 -7.92 10.00
N PHE A 118 -0.93 -7.91 9.40
CA PHE A 118 -2.16 -8.37 10.03
C PHE A 118 -2.06 -9.84 10.44
N MET A 119 -1.56 -10.72 9.56
CA MET A 119 -1.31 -12.12 9.94
C MET A 119 -0.31 -12.24 11.10
N LYS A 120 0.81 -11.50 11.05
CA LYS A 120 1.81 -11.50 12.13
C LYS A 120 1.30 -10.95 13.45
N TYR A 121 0.28 -10.09 13.39
CA TYR A 121 -0.38 -9.57 14.58
C TYR A 121 -1.02 -10.72 15.36
N TYR A 122 -1.77 -11.61 14.70
CA TYR A 122 -2.44 -12.74 15.34
C TYR A 122 -1.57 -14.00 15.47
N ASP A 123 -0.71 -14.29 14.48
CA ASP A 123 0.19 -15.44 14.45
C ASP A 123 1.64 -14.98 14.34
N ARG A 124 2.34 -14.92 15.47
CA ARG A 124 3.74 -14.47 15.54
C ARG A 124 4.72 -15.40 14.83
N THR A 125 4.32 -16.65 14.56
CA THR A 125 5.16 -17.63 13.85
C THR A 125 4.98 -17.53 12.34
N PHE A 126 4.02 -16.73 11.88
CA PHE A 126 3.73 -16.57 10.47
C PHE A 126 4.89 -15.92 9.71
N SER A 127 5.28 -16.57 8.62
CA SER A 127 6.18 -16.03 7.60
C SER A 127 5.45 -16.01 6.27
N ALA A 128 5.52 -14.88 5.58
CA ALA A 128 4.94 -14.73 4.25
C ALA A 128 6.00 -14.97 3.17
N ASP A 129 5.55 -15.43 2.01
CA ASP A 129 6.38 -15.54 0.82
C ASP A 129 6.78 -14.16 0.28
N ARG A 130 7.59 -14.14 -0.78
CA ARG A 130 7.93 -12.88 -1.45
C ARG A 130 6.76 -12.43 -2.32
N PHE A 131 6.31 -11.19 -2.12
CA PHE A 131 5.35 -10.55 -3.03
C PHE A 131 5.80 -10.57 -4.49
N SER A 132 4.92 -11.02 -5.38
CA SER A 132 5.09 -10.99 -6.83
C SER A 132 3.90 -10.30 -7.49
N LEU A 133 4.17 -9.39 -8.43
CA LEU A 133 3.09 -8.82 -9.23
C LEU A 133 2.59 -9.87 -10.24
N PRO A 134 1.26 -9.99 -10.43
CA PRO A 134 0.71 -10.70 -11.58
C PRO A 134 1.24 -10.11 -12.88
N LYS A 135 1.34 -10.91 -13.94
CA LYS A 135 1.60 -10.39 -15.29
C LYS A 135 0.28 -9.98 -15.97
N PRO A 136 0.31 -9.01 -16.90
CA PRO A 136 -0.88 -8.72 -17.72
C PRO A 136 -1.38 -9.99 -18.44
N GLY A 137 -2.68 -10.27 -18.34
CA GLY A 137 -3.30 -11.47 -18.90
C GLY A 137 -3.03 -12.78 -18.14
N GLU A 138 -2.36 -12.71 -16.99
CA GLU A 138 -2.13 -13.90 -16.15
C GLU A 138 -3.36 -14.21 -15.28
N THR A 139 -3.83 -15.45 -15.37
CA THR A 139 -4.92 -15.93 -14.51
C THR A 139 -4.42 -16.16 -13.08
N ILE A 140 -5.15 -15.59 -12.11
CA ILE A 140 -5.02 -15.92 -10.69
C ILE A 140 -5.82 -17.20 -10.44
N SER A 141 -5.14 -18.26 -9.99
CA SER A 141 -5.75 -19.55 -9.67
C SER A 141 -6.70 -19.44 -8.49
N ASP A 142 -7.86 -20.09 -8.60
CA ASP A 142 -8.79 -20.28 -7.49
C ASP A 142 -8.39 -21.45 -6.61
N GLU A 143 -7.53 -22.36 -7.07
CA GLU A 143 -7.03 -23.43 -6.22
C GLU A 143 -5.76 -22.97 -5.48
N PRO A 144 -5.62 -23.25 -4.17
CA PRO A 144 -6.48 -24.03 -3.28
C PRO A 144 -7.47 -23.20 -2.42
N TYR A 145 -7.96 -22.04 -2.89
CA TYR A 145 -8.97 -21.27 -2.16
C TYR A 145 -10.18 -22.15 -1.84
N THR A 146 -10.57 -22.12 -0.57
CA THR A 146 -11.70 -22.88 -0.05
C THR A 146 -12.57 -21.93 0.73
N LYS A 147 -13.83 -21.79 0.31
CA LYS A 147 -14.80 -20.98 1.03
C LYS A 147 -15.23 -21.69 2.31
N VAL A 148 -14.51 -21.44 3.40
CA VAL A 148 -14.82 -22.00 4.73
C VAL A 148 -15.82 -21.07 5.43
N SER A 149 -17.00 -21.58 5.77
CA SER A 149 -18.08 -20.79 6.40
C SER A 149 -17.82 -20.44 7.87
N ALA A 150 -16.99 -21.22 8.56
CA ALA A 150 -16.61 -21.01 9.96
C ALA A 150 -15.10 -21.28 10.14
N PRO A 151 -14.23 -20.36 9.69
CA PRO A 151 -12.79 -20.50 9.89
C PRO A 151 -12.44 -20.36 11.38
N PRO A 152 -11.36 -21.03 11.84
CA PRO A 152 -10.85 -20.81 13.19
C PRO A 152 -10.45 -19.33 13.34
N ARG A 153 -10.97 -18.65 14.37
CA ARG A 153 -10.55 -17.28 14.68
C ARG A 153 -9.36 -17.32 15.62
N LEU A 154 -8.32 -16.57 15.28
CA LEU A 154 -7.23 -16.28 16.20
C LEU A 154 -7.66 -15.17 17.16
N GLU A 155 -7.37 -15.33 18.44
CA GLU A 155 -7.50 -14.23 19.39
C GLU A 155 -6.37 -13.21 19.15
N PRO A 156 -6.64 -11.91 19.24
CA PRO A 156 -5.59 -10.91 19.16
C PRO A 156 -4.60 -11.13 20.32
N PRO A 157 -3.30 -10.82 20.11
CA PRO A 157 -2.36 -10.83 21.22
C PRO A 157 -2.86 -9.85 22.28
N VAL A 158 -2.88 -10.28 23.54
CA VAL A 158 -3.16 -9.37 24.67
C VAL A 158 -2.23 -8.16 24.52
N HIS A 159 -2.80 -6.95 24.39
CA HIS A 159 -2.07 -5.70 24.25
C HIS A 159 -1.12 -5.50 25.45
N THR A 160 0.05 -6.10 25.34
CA THR A 160 1.26 -5.75 26.07
C THR A 160 1.90 -4.68 25.22
N ALA A 161 2.09 -3.49 25.78
CA ALA A 161 2.53 -2.27 25.10
C ALA A 161 3.91 -2.33 24.40
N SER A 162 4.45 -3.53 24.16
CA SER A 162 5.80 -3.80 23.69
C SER A 162 5.88 -4.38 22.27
N PHE A 163 4.76 -4.62 21.57
CA PHE A 163 4.82 -5.25 20.23
C PHE A 163 4.84 -4.22 19.09
N ARG A 164 5.99 -4.11 18.42
CA ARG A 164 6.15 -3.48 17.10
C ARG A 164 6.69 -4.55 16.14
N PRO A 165 5.85 -5.22 15.33
CA PRO A 165 6.34 -6.25 14.44
C PRO A 165 7.33 -5.64 13.45
N GLU A 166 8.54 -6.20 13.42
CA GLU A 166 9.52 -5.86 12.40
C GLU A 166 8.98 -6.31 11.03
N ILE A 167 8.47 -5.33 10.28
CA ILE A 167 8.22 -5.49 8.86
C ILE A 167 9.60 -5.42 8.22
N SER A 168 10.12 -6.55 7.74
CA SER A 168 11.38 -6.56 6.99
C SER A 168 11.29 -5.51 5.87
N PRO A 169 12.25 -4.58 5.77
CA PRO A 169 12.21 -3.56 4.73
C PRO A 169 12.10 -4.22 3.35
N PRO A 170 11.29 -3.71 2.42
CA PRO A 170 11.33 -4.18 1.05
C PRO A 170 12.79 -4.09 0.57
N ALA A 171 13.29 -5.18 -0.03
CA ALA A 171 14.65 -5.26 -0.55
C ALA A 171 15.05 -3.93 -1.20
N GLN A 172 16.11 -3.32 -0.68
CA GLN A 172 16.63 -2.04 -1.17
C GLN A 172 16.81 -2.15 -2.68
N LYS A 173 16.09 -1.32 -3.44
CA LYS A 173 16.42 -1.13 -4.86
C LYS A 173 17.89 -0.70 -4.90
N PRO A 174 18.70 -1.24 -5.84
CA PRO A 174 20.06 -0.76 -6.00
C PRO A 174 20.01 0.76 -6.14
N ALA A 175 20.89 1.43 -5.39
CA ALA A 175 21.01 2.88 -5.40
C ALA A 175 21.01 3.36 -6.85
N ARG A 176 20.08 4.25 -7.19
CA ARG A 176 20.08 4.92 -8.48
C ARG A 176 21.39 5.70 -8.53
N GLN A 177 22.36 5.16 -9.27
CA GLN A 177 23.63 5.82 -9.53
C GLN A 177 23.27 7.12 -10.27
N THR A 178 23.32 8.24 -9.56
CA THR A 178 23.18 9.56 -10.17
C THR A 178 24.45 9.77 -10.98
N ASP A 179 24.38 9.48 -12.27
CA ASP A 179 25.43 9.82 -13.22
C ASP A 179 25.66 11.33 -13.09
N GLY A 180 26.87 11.72 -12.67
CA GLY A 180 27.29 13.09 -12.35
C GLY A 180 27.41 13.99 -13.58
N ARG A 181 26.53 13.82 -14.57
CA ARG A 181 26.44 14.67 -15.73
C ARG A 181 25.60 15.89 -15.37
N VAL A 182 26.28 16.99 -15.08
CA VAL A 182 25.67 18.32 -15.08
C VAL A 182 24.90 18.45 -16.41
N PRO A 183 23.58 18.68 -16.40
CA PRO A 183 22.82 18.71 -17.64
C PRO A 183 23.37 19.84 -18.51
N VAL A 184 23.75 19.52 -19.75
CA VAL A 184 24.34 20.45 -20.72
C VAL A 184 23.49 21.73 -20.85
N LEU A 185 22.18 21.64 -20.65
CA LEU A 185 21.27 22.79 -20.58
C LEU A 185 21.62 23.80 -19.47
N ALA A 186 22.06 23.36 -18.29
CA ALA A 186 22.41 24.25 -17.18
C ALA A 186 23.70 25.05 -17.48
N ILE A 187 24.66 24.42 -18.16
CA ILE A 187 25.90 25.09 -18.60
C ILE A 187 25.58 26.13 -19.68
N LEU A 188 24.73 25.79 -20.66
CA LEU A 188 24.32 26.72 -21.71
C LEU A 188 23.51 27.91 -21.17
N LEU A 189 22.68 27.69 -20.14
CA LEU A 189 21.95 28.75 -19.44
C LEU A 189 22.91 29.71 -18.72
N LEU A 190 23.90 29.18 -17.99
CA LEU A 190 24.91 30.02 -17.31
C LEU A 190 25.75 30.84 -18.29
N ILE A 191 26.17 30.25 -19.41
CA ILE A 191 26.91 30.97 -20.46
C ILE A 191 26.06 32.10 -21.04
N SER A 192 24.77 31.84 -21.29
CA SER A 192 23.85 32.86 -21.82
C SER A 192 23.63 34.02 -20.83
N ILE A 193 23.53 33.72 -19.53
CA ILE A 193 23.37 34.73 -18.48
C ILE A 193 24.65 35.59 -18.37
N LEU A 194 25.83 34.97 -18.39
CA LEU A 194 27.10 35.69 -18.32
C LEU A 194 27.34 36.56 -19.56
N PHE A 195 26.98 36.06 -20.76
CA PHE A 195 27.05 36.86 -21.99
C PHE A 195 26.14 38.09 -21.92
N ASN A 196 24.92 37.92 -21.40
CA ASN A 196 23.97 39.02 -21.26
C ASN A 196 24.45 40.07 -20.24
N LEU A 197 24.99 39.64 -19.11
CA LEU A 197 25.61 40.52 -18.11
C LEU A 197 26.82 41.28 -18.67
N TYR A 198 27.65 40.63 -19.48
CA TYR A 198 28.80 41.26 -20.13
C TYR A 198 28.37 42.32 -21.15
N GLN A 199 27.34 42.05 -21.96
CA GLN A 199 26.76 43.04 -22.86
C GLN A 199 26.18 44.23 -22.09
N TYR A 200 25.50 43.98 -20.98
CA TYR A 200 24.96 45.04 -20.10
C TYR A 200 26.07 45.91 -19.50
N PHE A 201 27.19 45.31 -19.08
CA PHE A 201 28.35 46.02 -18.55
C PHE A 201 29.06 46.88 -19.62
N LEU A 202 29.13 46.41 -20.87
CA LEU A 202 29.64 47.19 -22.00
C LEU A 202 28.73 48.37 -22.38
N LEU A 203 27.42 48.22 -22.21
CA LEU A 203 26.44 49.29 -22.45
C LEU A 203 26.47 50.38 -21.35
N CYS A 204 26.75 50.01 -20.10
CA CYS A 204 26.86 50.95 -18.98
C CYS A 204 28.25 51.61 -18.84
N SER A 205 29.27 51.17 -19.59
CA SER A 205 30.64 51.73 -19.52
C SER A 205 30.96 52.74 -20.64
N ARG A 206 29.92 53.27 -21.31
CA ARG A 206 29.98 54.37 -22.28
C ARG A 206 29.33 55.64 -21.76
#